data_AF-A0A856MMC6-F1
#
_entry.id   AF-A0A856MMC6-F1
#
_cell.length_a   1.000
_cell.length_b   1.000
_cell.length_c   1.000
_cell.angle_alpha   90.00
_cell.angle_beta   90.00
_cell.angle_gamma   90.00
#
_symmetry.space_group_name_H-M   'P 1'
#
loop_
_entity.id
_entity.type
_entity.pdbx_description
1 polymer ?
#
loop_
_entity_poly.entity_id
_entity_poly.type
_entity_poly.pdbx_seq_one_letter_code
_entity_poly.pdbx_strand_id
1 'polypeptide(L)'
;MSEQEMTWEEWLEELSVASGGHIDYWLLDEESAKAHHPNLYEYYKIGYDVNDLISERLMSYEGDVLIWLDPDDSGDIDGDIDENQLDAILSNTEFYKTFSEENSNLKVLNSLNIAEEKLRITLKKQIYIAAITCLETYLSDALINTVLSNDKYIKSFFYSFKDFKEQKISLNELFNYAQNAEEIAKKAMLNLIYHNLPKISSLYKAILDISFPDFSKVQKDIVNRHDLVHRNGKTKKGEHIVINEKFVYEVICRIENFVNEIDQKLNSLPE
;
A
#
# COMPACT_ATOMS: atom_id res chain seq x y z
N MET A 1 15.85 32.94 25.77
CA MET A 1 16.53 32.35 24.61
C MET A 1 15.54 32.47 23.47
N SER A 2 15.87 33.19 22.40
CA SER A 2 14.95 33.30 21.26
C SER A 2 14.78 31.91 20.66
N GLU A 3 13.56 31.38 20.65
CA GLU A 3 13.20 30.29 19.76
C GLU A 3 13.44 30.82 18.34
N GLN A 4 14.40 30.20 17.67
CA GLN A 4 14.71 30.54 16.29
C GLN A 4 13.59 29.92 15.45
N GLU A 5 12.76 30.74 14.81
CA GLU A 5 11.73 30.28 13.90
C GLU A 5 12.39 29.47 12.79
N MET A 6 12.03 28.18 12.72
CA MET A 6 12.52 27.26 11.71
C MET A 6 11.95 27.66 10.34
N THR A 7 12.79 27.71 9.31
CA THR A 7 12.32 28.08 7.98
C THR A 7 11.53 26.93 7.33
N TRP A 8 10.71 27.24 6.34
CA TRP A 8 9.95 26.24 5.56
C TRP A 8 10.86 25.17 4.92
N GLU A 9 12.07 25.57 4.51
CA GLU A 9 13.05 24.68 3.90
C GLU A 9 13.69 23.73 4.94
N GLU A 10 13.98 24.23 6.15
CA GLU A 10 14.44 23.41 7.27
C GLU A 10 13.35 22.42 7.73
N TRP A 11 12.07 22.85 7.69
CA TRP A 11 10.91 22.00 7.99
C TRP A 11 10.76 20.82 7.01
N LEU A 12 10.91 21.08 5.70
CA LEU A 12 10.81 20.05 4.65
C LEU A 12 11.94 19.02 4.72
N GLU A 13 13.15 19.47 5.05
CA GLU A 13 14.32 18.61 5.19
C GLU A 13 14.14 17.65 6.38
N GLU A 14 13.65 18.14 7.52
CA GLU A 14 13.34 17.27 8.67
C GLU A 14 12.22 16.26 8.37
N LEU A 15 11.16 16.68 7.68
CA LEU A 15 10.07 15.79 7.27
C LEU A 15 10.51 14.74 6.26
N SER A 16 11.39 15.11 5.33
CA SER A 16 11.98 14.18 4.38
C SER A 16 12.81 13.10 5.11
N VAL A 17 13.56 13.49 6.14
CA VAL A 17 14.32 12.55 6.97
C VAL A 17 13.39 11.65 7.79
N ALA A 18 12.31 12.19 8.37
CA ALA A 18 11.37 11.44 9.21
C ALA A 18 10.47 10.47 8.41
N SER A 19 10.11 10.83 7.18
CA SER A 19 9.29 9.99 6.28
C SER A 19 10.10 8.95 5.51
N GLY A 20 11.43 8.92 5.66
CA GLY A 20 12.31 7.96 4.98
C GLY A 20 12.48 8.23 3.48
N GLY A 21 12.23 9.45 3.01
CA GLY A 21 12.30 9.80 1.59
C GLY A 21 12.13 11.29 1.28
N HIS A 22 12.40 11.70 0.04
CA HIS A 22 12.22 13.08 -0.42
C HIS A 22 10.74 13.44 -0.56
N ILE A 23 10.31 14.55 0.05
CA ILE A 23 8.95 15.08 -0.08
C ILE A 23 8.96 16.13 -1.20
N ASP A 24 8.24 15.86 -2.28
CA ASP A 24 7.98 16.85 -3.32
C ASP A 24 6.90 17.81 -2.80
N TYR A 25 7.17 19.11 -2.86
CA TYR A 25 6.21 20.16 -2.51
C TYR A 25 6.19 21.21 -3.63
N TRP A 26 5.05 21.85 -3.81
CA TRP A 26 4.88 22.93 -4.77
C TRP A 26 4.16 24.07 -4.07
N LEU A 27 4.75 25.26 -4.07
CA LEU A 27 4.05 26.47 -3.67
C LEU A 27 3.21 26.92 -4.87
N LEU A 28 1.92 26.64 -4.81
CA LEU A 28 0.96 27.19 -5.74
C LEU A 28 0.26 28.37 -5.07
N ASP A 29 0.15 29.49 -5.77
CA ASP A 29 -0.81 30.51 -5.38
C ASP A 29 -2.24 29.98 -5.54
N GLU A 30 -3.17 30.58 -4.79
CA GLU A 30 -4.56 30.14 -4.70
C GLU A 30 -5.25 30.08 -6.08
N GLU A 31 -4.95 31.03 -6.97
CA GLU A 31 -5.45 31.06 -8.35
C GLU A 31 -4.94 29.87 -9.17
N SER A 32 -3.65 29.56 -9.08
CA SER A 32 -3.00 28.45 -9.78
C SER A 32 -3.49 27.10 -9.28
N ALA A 33 -3.73 26.97 -7.97
CA ALA A 33 -4.27 25.76 -7.36
C ALA A 33 -5.72 25.51 -7.82
N LYS A 34 -6.57 26.54 -7.80
CA LYS A 34 -7.97 26.45 -8.25
C LYS A 34 -8.11 26.28 -9.76
N ALA A 35 -7.15 26.76 -10.56
CA ALA A 35 -7.14 26.58 -12.02
C ALA A 35 -6.94 25.12 -12.45
N HIS A 36 -6.14 24.36 -11.71
CA HIS A 36 -5.90 22.94 -11.99
C HIS A 36 -6.90 22.03 -11.27
N HIS A 37 -7.39 22.45 -10.10
CA HIS A 37 -8.32 21.68 -9.27
C HIS A 37 -9.50 22.58 -8.81
N PRO A 38 -10.55 22.71 -9.63
CA PRO A 38 -11.64 23.67 -9.38
C PRO A 38 -12.50 23.39 -8.14
N ASN A 39 -12.36 22.20 -7.53
CA ASN A 39 -13.05 21.79 -6.30
C ASN A 39 -12.16 21.90 -5.04
N LEU A 40 -11.08 22.70 -5.08
CA LEU A 40 -10.23 22.94 -3.92
C LEU A 40 -11.06 23.60 -2.80
N TYR A 41 -11.35 22.84 -1.75
CA TYR A 41 -12.02 23.32 -0.55
C TYR A 41 -10.98 23.91 0.41
N GLU A 42 -11.15 25.16 0.84
CA GLU A 42 -10.51 25.66 2.07
C GLU A 42 -11.24 25.04 3.27
N TYR A 43 -10.82 23.84 3.70
CA TYR A 43 -11.33 23.24 4.92
C TYR A 43 -10.19 22.59 5.72
N TYR A 44 -9.92 23.17 6.89
CA TYR A 44 -9.35 22.44 8.01
C TYR A 44 -10.42 21.48 8.55
N LYS A 45 -10.27 20.18 8.28
CA LYS A 45 -10.82 19.13 9.13
C LYS A 45 -9.96 17.87 9.03
N ILE A 46 -8.97 17.81 9.91
CA ILE A 46 -8.10 16.66 10.13
C ILE A 46 -8.96 15.53 10.73
N GLY A 47 -9.11 14.44 9.99
CA GLY A 47 -9.39 13.11 10.52
C GLY A 47 -8.13 12.26 10.28
N TYR A 48 -7.54 11.75 11.36
CA TYR A 48 -6.31 10.94 11.46
C TYR A 48 -6.18 9.85 10.36
N ASP A 49 -5.01 9.39 9.90
CA ASP A 49 -3.65 9.31 10.49
C ASP A 49 -2.56 9.53 9.42
N VAL A 50 -1.76 10.60 9.58
CA VAL A 50 -0.51 10.82 8.85
C VAL A 50 0.55 11.08 9.91
N ASN A 51 1.02 10.03 10.62
CA ASN A 51 2.11 10.06 11.61
C ASN A 51 1.98 11.13 12.72
N ASP A 52 1.89 10.70 13.98
CA ASP A 52 1.70 11.56 15.16
C ASP A 52 2.67 12.76 15.28
N LEU A 53 3.84 12.71 14.63
CA LEU A 53 4.81 13.82 14.57
C LEU A 53 4.39 14.97 13.63
N ILE A 54 3.62 14.68 12.58
CA ILE A 54 3.16 15.64 11.58
C ILE A 54 1.96 16.42 12.12
N SER A 55 1.03 15.73 12.78
CA SER A 55 -0.17 16.34 13.40
C SER A 55 0.15 17.33 14.53
N GLU A 56 1.17 17.05 15.36
CA GLU A 56 1.52 17.90 16.51
C GLU A 56 2.29 19.17 16.10
N ARG A 57 3.12 19.10 15.04
CA ARG A 57 3.90 20.25 14.53
C ARG A 57 3.15 21.11 13.51
N LEU A 58 2.17 20.57 12.79
CA LEU A 58 1.30 21.35 11.89
C LEU A 58 0.54 22.47 12.61
N MET A 59 0.20 22.28 13.89
CA MET A 59 -0.48 23.30 14.70
C MET A 59 0.44 24.41 15.20
N SER A 60 1.76 24.34 14.95
CA SER A 60 2.76 25.29 15.44
C SER A 60 3.30 26.25 14.37
N TYR A 61 2.90 26.09 13.10
CA TYR A 61 3.31 26.97 12.02
C TYR A 61 2.27 28.08 11.80
N GLU A 62 2.65 29.34 12.03
CA GLU A 62 1.76 30.51 11.96
C GLU A 62 1.64 31.11 10.53
N GLY A 63 1.87 30.32 9.48
CA GLY A 63 1.72 30.76 8.08
C GLY A 63 0.50 30.16 7.38
N ASP A 64 -0.11 30.92 6.45
CA ASP A 64 -1.20 30.46 5.58
C ASP A 64 -0.68 29.43 4.56
N VAL A 65 -0.54 28.16 4.98
CA VAL A 65 -0.09 27.06 4.11
C VAL A 65 -1.28 26.16 3.77
N LEU A 66 -1.59 26.08 2.48
CA LEU A 66 -2.51 25.09 1.92
C LEU A 66 -1.74 23.79 1.67
N ILE A 67 -2.04 22.75 2.46
CA ILE A 67 -1.45 21.42 2.32
C ILE A 67 -2.45 20.54 1.60
N TRP A 68 -2.07 20.07 0.41
CA TRP A 68 -2.82 19.05 -0.33
C TRP A 68 -2.07 17.73 -0.23
N LEU A 69 -2.73 16.73 0.35
CA LEU A 69 -2.30 15.34 0.25
C LEU A 69 -2.97 14.78 -1.00
N ASP A 70 -2.16 14.22 -1.91
CA ASP A 70 -2.68 13.59 -3.12
C ASP A 70 -3.54 12.37 -2.74
N PRO A 71 -4.87 12.42 -2.93
CA PRO A 71 -5.73 11.29 -2.63
C PRO A 71 -5.38 10.07 -3.50
N ASP A 72 -4.77 10.28 -4.67
CA ASP A 72 -4.40 9.20 -5.59
C ASP A 72 -3.20 8.37 -5.07
N ASP A 73 -2.48 8.81 -4.03
CA ASP A 73 -1.43 8.04 -3.34
C ASP A 73 -1.99 7.25 -2.13
N SER A 74 -3.20 7.57 -1.70
CA SER A 74 -4.01 6.74 -0.80
C SER A 74 -5.07 6.03 -1.62
N GLY A 75 -4.65 5.05 -2.44
CA GLY A 75 -5.49 4.33 -3.39
C GLY A 75 -6.97 4.30 -2.99
N ASP A 76 -7.77 5.09 -3.70
CA ASP A 76 -9.20 5.26 -3.46
C ASP A 76 -9.87 3.90 -3.27
N ILE A 77 -10.17 3.58 -2.01
CA ILE A 77 -11.27 2.69 -1.65
C ILE A 77 -12.21 3.51 -0.76
N ASP A 78 -12.68 4.63 -1.29
CA ASP A 78 -13.84 5.36 -0.77
C ASP A 78 -15.13 4.88 -1.48
N GLY A 79 -15.11 3.64 -1.97
CA GLY A 79 -16.30 2.90 -2.37
C GLY A 79 -16.64 1.93 -1.25
N ASP A 80 -17.85 2.02 -0.70
CA ASP A 80 -18.44 0.94 0.11
C ASP A 80 -18.22 -0.39 -0.62
N ILE A 81 -17.27 -1.20 -0.17
CA ILE A 81 -17.06 -2.54 -0.73
C ILE A 81 -18.33 -3.33 -0.39
N ASP A 82 -19.14 -3.62 -1.41
CA ASP A 82 -20.34 -4.47 -1.29
C ASP A 82 -19.94 -5.79 -0.60
N GLU A 83 -20.65 -6.18 0.46
CA GLU A 83 -20.41 -7.41 1.21
C GLU A 83 -20.36 -8.66 0.28
N ASN A 84 -21.10 -8.63 -0.85
CA ASN A 84 -21.06 -9.70 -1.84
C ASN A 84 -19.77 -9.73 -2.68
N GLN A 85 -19.12 -8.58 -2.90
CA GLN A 85 -17.79 -8.52 -3.54
C GLN A 85 -16.69 -8.92 -2.55
N LEU A 86 -16.91 -8.64 -1.26
CA LEU A 86 -16.05 -8.98 -0.14
C LEU A 86 -15.82 -10.50 -0.03
N ASP A 87 -16.89 -11.29 -0.10
CA ASP A 87 -16.84 -12.75 0.01
C ASP A 87 -16.24 -13.41 -1.23
N ALA A 88 -16.43 -12.81 -2.41
CA ALA A 88 -15.82 -13.30 -3.65
C ALA A 88 -14.29 -13.15 -3.65
N ILE A 89 -13.78 -12.00 -3.16
CA ILE A 89 -12.33 -11.74 -3.02
C ILE A 89 -11.69 -12.72 -2.03
N LEU A 90 -12.38 -13.07 -0.94
CA LEU A 90 -11.80 -13.79 0.19
C LEU A 90 -12.00 -15.31 0.19
N SER A 91 -12.69 -15.85 -0.83
CA SER A 91 -12.89 -17.30 -0.97
C SER A 91 -11.61 -18.09 -1.31
N ASN A 92 -10.51 -17.40 -1.62
CA ASN A 92 -9.27 -18.02 -2.08
C ASN A 92 -8.39 -18.52 -0.92
N THR A 93 -8.78 -19.65 -0.34
CA THR A 93 -7.95 -20.37 0.64
C THR A 93 -6.73 -21.05 0.00
N GLU A 94 -6.71 -21.21 -1.33
CA GLU A 94 -5.58 -21.73 -2.10
C GLU A 94 -4.68 -20.59 -2.65
N PHE A 95 -4.53 -19.49 -1.90
CA PHE A 95 -3.86 -18.27 -2.36
C PHE A 95 -2.45 -18.46 -2.93
N TYR A 96 -1.65 -19.35 -2.35
CA TYR A 96 -0.31 -19.66 -2.88
C TYR A 96 -0.38 -20.36 -4.25
N LYS A 97 -1.33 -21.28 -4.42
CA LYS A 97 -1.52 -22.00 -5.68
C LYS A 97 -2.03 -21.04 -6.76
N THR A 98 -3.02 -20.21 -6.46
CA THR A 98 -3.50 -19.16 -7.37
C THR A 98 -2.36 -18.24 -7.80
N PHE A 99 -1.53 -17.79 -6.85
CA PHE A 99 -0.34 -17.01 -7.16
C PHE A 99 0.64 -17.76 -8.06
N SER A 100 0.98 -19.01 -7.73
CA SER A 100 1.97 -19.81 -8.47
C SER A 100 1.51 -20.11 -9.90
N GLU A 101 0.22 -20.41 -10.10
CA GLU A 101 -0.38 -20.64 -11.41
C GLU A 101 -0.34 -19.35 -12.25
N GLU A 102 -0.77 -18.23 -11.70
CA GLU A 102 -0.78 -16.96 -12.43
C GLU A 102 0.65 -16.47 -12.74
N ASN A 103 1.57 -16.58 -11.77
CA ASN A 103 2.98 -16.25 -11.99
C ASN A 103 3.59 -17.10 -13.13
N SER A 104 3.20 -18.38 -13.23
CA SER A 104 3.61 -19.26 -14.33
C SER A 104 3.02 -18.82 -15.67
N ASN A 105 1.74 -18.41 -15.69
CA ASN A 105 1.09 -17.86 -16.88
C ASN A 105 1.78 -16.58 -17.35
N LEU A 106 2.14 -15.67 -16.43
CA LEU A 106 2.86 -14.43 -16.74
C LEU A 106 4.24 -14.71 -17.35
N LYS A 107 4.96 -15.73 -16.90
CA LYS A 107 6.21 -16.18 -17.53
C LYS A 107 5.98 -16.62 -18.98
N VAL A 108 4.95 -17.42 -19.23
CA VAL A 108 4.61 -17.90 -20.57
C VAL A 108 4.21 -16.72 -21.47
N LEU A 109 3.32 -15.84 -21.00
CA LEU A 109 2.94 -14.62 -21.72
C LEU A 109 4.16 -13.74 -22.03
N ASN A 110 5.12 -13.66 -21.12
CA ASN A 110 6.35 -12.92 -21.32
C ASN A 110 7.28 -13.58 -22.35
N SER A 111 7.15 -14.88 -22.62
CA SER A 111 7.96 -15.55 -23.66
C SER A 111 7.35 -15.43 -25.07
N LEU A 112 6.12 -14.91 -25.20
CA LEU A 112 5.45 -14.81 -26.50
C LEU A 112 6.17 -13.82 -27.42
N ASN A 113 6.45 -14.29 -28.65
CA ASN A 113 7.04 -13.46 -29.68
C ASN A 113 5.97 -12.64 -30.42
N ILE A 114 6.00 -11.33 -30.24
CA ILE A 114 5.14 -10.37 -30.94
C ILE A 114 6.03 -9.57 -31.89
N ALA A 115 5.73 -9.67 -33.20
CA ALA A 115 6.50 -8.99 -34.24
C ALA A 115 6.44 -7.46 -34.12
N GLU A 116 5.24 -6.91 -33.94
CA GLU A 116 4.99 -5.48 -33.79
C GLU A 116 5.56 -4.97 -32.45
N GLU A 117 6.56 -4.09 -32.53
CA GLU A 117 7.31 -3.61 -31.36
C GLU A 117 6.42 -2.88 -30.36
N LYS A 118 5.52 -2.01 -30.82
CA LYS A 118 4.63 -1.26 -29.94
C LYS A 118 3.73 -2.17 -29.12
N LEU A 119 3.15 -3.19 -29.77
CA LEU A 119 2.31 -4.18 -29.10
C LEU A 119 3.11 -5.03 -28.11
N ARG A 120 4.34 -5.41 -28.47
CA ARG A 120 5.26 -6.12 -27.59
C ARG A 120 5.54 -5.31 -26.32
N ILE A 121 5.91 -4.04 -26.44
CA ILE A 121 6.17 -3.15 -25.30
C ILE A 121 4.92 -3.01 -24.42
N THR A 122 3.75 -2.76 -25.02
CA THR A 122 2.48 -2.66 -24.28
C THR A 122 2.21 -3.94 -23.48
N LEU A 123 2.35 -5.12 -24.10
CA LEU A 123 2.18 -6.39 -23.40
C LEU A 123 3.16 -6.52 -22.22
N LYS A 124 4.44 -6.16 -22.41
CA LYS A 124 5.43 -6.24 -21.32
C LYS A 124 5.06 -5.35 -20.13
N LYS A 125 4.56 -4.14 -20.38
CA LYS A 125 4.06 -3.26 -19.32
C LYS A 125 2.91 -3.92 -18.55
N GLN A 126 1.95 -4.51 -19.26
CA GLN A 126 0.80 -5.17 -18.63
C GLN A 126 1.21 -6.38 -17.80
N ILE A 127 2.14 -7.21 -18.29
CA ILE A 127 2.67 -8.36 -17.53
C ILE A 127 3.40 -7.88 -16.27
N TYR A 128 4.20 -6.82 -16.37
CA TYR A 128 4.88 -6.24 -15.22
C TYR A 128 3.87 -5.81 -14.15
N ILE A 129 2.84 -5.05 -14.54
CA ILE A 129 1.79 -4.58 -13.64
C ILE A 129 1.08 -5.77 -13.01
N ALA A 130 0.69 -6.76 -13.81
CA ALA A 130 0.02 -7.97 -13.34
C ALA A 130 0.87 -8.77 -12.33
N ALA A 131 2.19 -8.85 -12.51
CA ALA A 131 3.07 -9.53 -11.56
C ALA A 131 3.05 -8.86 -10.18
N ILE A 132 3.05 -7.53 -10.14
CA ILE A 132 2.93 -6.75 -8.89
C ILE A 132 1.52 -6.90 -8.30
N THR A 133 0.47 -6.91 -9.11
CA THR A 133 -0.88 -7.21 -8.65
C THR A 133 -0.98 -8.59 -8.01
N CYS A 134 -0.34 -9.62 -8.59
CA CYS A 134 -0.29 -10.96 -8.00
C CYS A 134 0.36 -10.98 -6.62
N LEU A 135 1.42 -10.18 -6.41
CA LEU A 135 2.02 -9.99 -5.09
C LEU A 135 1.04 -9.37 -4.09
N GLU A 136 0.40 -8.26 -4.48
CA GLU A 136 -0.57 -7.55 -3.64
C GLU A 136 -1.71 -8.48 -3.22
N THR A 137 -2.28 -9.22 -4.18
CA THR A 137 -3.34 -10.20 -3.92
C THR A 137 -2.87 -11.33 -3.01
N TYR A 138 -1.69 -11.91 -3.24
CA TYR A 138 -1.16 -12.96 -2.37
C TYR A 138 -1.00 -12.46 -0.92
N LEU A 139 -0.43 -11.27 -0.72
CA LEU A 139 -0.23 -10.72 0.63
C LEU A 139 -1.57 -10.43 1.33
N SER A 140 -2.58 -9.98 0.57
CA SER A 140 -3.93 -9.77 1.10
C SER A 140 -4.58 -11.08 1.50
N ASP A 141 -4.67 -12.02 0.57
CA ASP A 141 -5.34 -13.31 0.81
C ASP A 141 -4.64 -14.07 1.95
N ALA A 142 -3.31 -14.11 1.94
CA ALA A 142 -2.55 -14.83 2.95
C ALA A 142 -2.73 -14.22 4.34
N LEU A 143 -2.67 -12.88 4.48
CA LEU A 143 -2.88 -12.23 5.78
C LEU A 143 -4.30 -12.49 6.30
N ILE A 144 -5.31 -12.21 5.46
CA ILE A 144 -6.71 -12.28 5.88
C ILE A 144 -7.09 -13.72 6.23
N ASN A 145 -6.83 -14.69 5.34
CA ASN A 145 -7.17 -16.09 5.61
C ASN A 145 -6.44 -16.62 6.85
N THR A 146 -5.16 -16.29 7.03
CA THR A 146 -4.41 -16.74 8.21
C THR A 146 -4.97 -16.13 9.49
N VAL A 147 -5.26 -14.83 9.50
CA VAL A 147 -5.78 -14.14 10.69
C VAL A 147 -7.17 -14.65 11.07
N LEU A 148 -8.07 -14.81 10.10
CA LEU A 148 -9.44 -15.28 10.36
C LEU A 148 -9.51 -16.77 10.72
N SER A 149 -8.48 -17.56 10.39
CA SER A 149 -8.44 -18.99 10.73
C SER A 149 -8.26 -19.29 12.22
N ASN A 150 -7.81 -18.32 13.03
CA ASN A 150 -7.48 -18.55 14.43
C ASN A 150 -7.72 -17.29 15.30
N ASP A 151 -8.59 -17.42 16.31
CA ASP A 151 -8.92 -16.37 17.28
C ASP A 151 -7.70 -15.69 17.92
N LYS A 152 -6.58 -16.41 18.08
CA LYS A 152 -5.33 -15.85 18.58
C LYS A 152 -4.79 -14.77 17.65
N TYR A 153 -4.83 -15.00 16.34
CA TYR A 153 -4.37 -14.02 15.36
C TYR A 153 -5.35 -12.86 15.22
N ILE A 154 -6.66 -13.11 15.29
CA ILE A 154 -7.67 -12.03 15.39
C ILE A 154 -7.34 -11.12 16.58
N LYS A 155 -7.16 -11.68 17.79
CA LYS A 155 -6.78 -10.89 18.97
C LYS A 155 -5.47 -10.12 18.75
N SER A 156 -4.48 -10.77 18.16
CA SER A 156 -3.18 -10.15 17.88
C SER A 156 -3.31 -8.99 16.89
N PHE A 157 -4.20 -9.09 15.89
CA PHE A 157 -4.56 -8.00 14.98
C PHE A 157 -5.17 -6.83 15.75
N PHE A 158 -6.19 -7.07 16.57
CA PHE A 158 -6.82 -6.01 17.38
C PHE A 158 -5.85 -5.29 18.32
N TYR A 159 -4.85 -6.00 18.86
CA TYR A 159 -3.82 -5.38 19.70
C TYR A 159 -2.73 -4.64 18.92
N SER A 160 -2.52 -4.98 17.66
CA SER A 160 -1.40 -4.47 16.85
C SER A 160 -1.82 -3.35 15.91
N PHE A 161 -3.06 -3.38 15.41
CA PHE A 161 -3.56 -2.43 14.43
C PHE A 161 -3.76 -1.05 15.05
N LYS A 162 -3.07 -0.03 14.52
CA LYS A 162 -2.99 1.31 15.13
C LYS A 162 -4.38 1.96 15.22
N ASP A 163 -5.17 1.88 14.15
CA ASP A 163 -6.48 2.52 14.04
C ASP A 163 -7.47 2.02 15.12
N PHE A 164 -7.28 0.80 15.62
CA PHE A 164 -8.11 0.23 16.68
C PHE A 164 -7.63 0.62 18.09
N LYS A 165 -6.35 0.94 18.28
CA LYS A 165 -5.81 1.35 19.60
C LYS A 165 -6.42 2.67 20.08
N GLU A 166 -6.71 3.56 19.16
CA GLU A 166 -7.22 4.90 19.45
C GLU A 166 -8.75 4.93 19.57
N GLN A 167 -9.42 3.87 19.14
CA GLN A 167 -10.88 3.76 19.17
C GLN A 167 -11.40 3.59 20.60
N LYS A 168 -12.31 4.47 21.02
CA LYS A 168 -13.04 4.36 22.29
C LYS A 168 -14.40 3.72 22.04
N ILE A 169 -14.67 2.61 22.71
CA ILE A 169 -15.98 1.95 22.71
C ILE A 169 -16.63 2.06 24.10
N SER A 170 -17.95 2.17 24.13
CA SER A 170 -18.71 2.19 25.39
C SER A 170 -19.10 0.78 25.85
N LEU A 171 -19.40 0.60 27.15
CA LEU A 171 -19.66 -0.74 27.71
C LEU A 171 -20.93 -1.41 27.16
N ASN A 172 -21.94 -0.64 26.73
CA ASN A 172 -23.14 -1.17 26.06
C ASN A 172 -22.85 -1.64 24.62
N GLU A 173 -21.80 -1.14 23.98
CA GLU A 173 -21.37 -1.55 22.63
C GLU A 173 -20.41 -2.75 22.67
N LEU A 174 -19.74 -3.00 23.80
CA LEU A 174 -18.68 -4.02 23.94
C LEU A 174 -19.08 -5.39 23.40
N PHE A 175 -20.27 -5.88 23.76
CA PHE A 175 -20.73 -7.20 23.30
C PHE A 175 -20.99 -7.23 21.80
N ASN A 176 -21.45 -6.13 21.21
CA ASN A 176 -21.66 -6.04 19.77
C ASN A 176 -20.32 -6.08 19.02
N TYR A 177 -19.32 -5.31 19.46
CA TYR A 177 -17.98 -5.36 18.87
C TYR A 177 -17.33 -6.74 19.03
N ALA A 178 -17.48 -7.38 20.19
CA ALA A 178 -16.93 -8.71 20.43
C ALA A 178 -17.58 -9.79 19.53
N GLN A 179 -18.89 -9.71 19.30
CA GLN A 179 -19.60 -10.65 18.41
C GLN A 179 -19.25 -10.45 16.93
N ASN A 180 -18.86 -9.24 16.53
CA ASN A 180 -18.52 -8.90 15.15
C ASN A 180 -17.01 -8.76 14.92
N ALA A 181 -16.16 -9.26 15.83
CA ALA A 181 -14.72 -9.03 15.79
C ALA A 181 -14.07 -9.55 14.49
N GLU A 182 -14.52 -10.70 13.99
CA GLU A 182 -14.04 -11.29 12.73
C GLU A 182 -14.33 -10.37 11.54
N GLU A 183 -15.58 -9.93 11.38
CA GLU A 183 -16.00 -9.03 10.30
C GLU A 183 -15.32 -7.66 10.37
N ILE A 184 -15.12 -7.14 11.59
CA ILE A 184 -14.38 -5.88 11.79
C ILE A 184 -12.92 -6.04 11.36
N ALA A 185 -12.25 -7.12 11.77
CA ALA A 185 -10.88 -7.40 11.35
C ALA A 185 -10.78 -7.60 9.83
N LYS A 186 -11.70 -8.35 9.24
CA LYS A 186 -11.81 -8.60 7.80
C LYS A 186 -11.93 -7.28 7.03
N LYS A 187 -12.89 -6.42 7.38
CA LYS A 187 -13.10 -5.11 6.74
C LYS A 187 -11.86 -4.21 6.87
N ALA A 188 -11.25 -4.17 8.05
CA ALA A 188 -10.03 -3.38 8.25
C ALA A 188 -8.83 -3.89 7.42
N MET A 189 -8.63 -5.21 7.33
CA MET A 189 -7.55 -5.79 6.53
C MET A 189 -7.76 -5.63 5.02
N LEU A 190 -9.00 -5.60 4.54
CA LEU A 190 -9.31 -5.35 3.13
C LEU A 190 -9.02 -3.91 2.69
N ASN A 191 -9.16 -2.96 3.61
CA ASN A 191 -8.85 -1.55 3.36
C ASN A 191 -7.35 -1.24 3.45
N LEU A 192 -6.49 -2.26 3.65
CA LEU A 192 -5.05 -2.06 3.68
C LEU A 192 -4.48 -1.88 2.27
N ILE A 193 -3.50 -0.99 2.16
CA ILE A 193 -2.74 -0.75 0.94
C ILE A 193 -1.58 -1.76 0.86
N TYR A 194 -1.79 -2.88 0.17
CA TYR A 194 -0.84 -4.01 0.17
C TYR A 194 0.48 -3.76 -0.57
N HIS A 195 0.54 -2.73 -1.43
CA HIS A 195 1.79 -2.30 -2.05
C HIS A 195 2.68 -1.46 -1.12
N ASN A 196 2.20 -1.08 0.08
CA ASN A 196 3.02 -0.48 1.13
C ASN A 196 3.71 -1.58 1.95
N LEU A 197 4.77 -2.19 1.39
CA LEU A 197 5.48 -3.31 2.03
C LEU A 197 6.02 -3.00 3.43
N PRO A 198 6.51 -1.79 3.75
CA PRO A 198 6.89 -1.46 5.13
C PRO A 198 5.75 -1.63 6.14
N LYS A 199 4.55 -1.12 5.81
CA LYS A 199 3.35 -1.26 6.67
C LYS A 199 2.92 -2.71 6.76
N ILE A 200 2.82 -3.41 5.62
CA ILE A 200 2.40 -4.82 5.58
C ILE A 200 3.40 -5.72 6.31
N SER A 201 4.71 -5.55 6.10
CA SER A 201 5.75 -6.29 6.81
C SER A 201 5.66 -6.10 8.33
N SER A 202 5.33 -4.89 8.79
CA SER A 202 5.18 -4.60 10.21
C SER A 202 3.95 -5.31 10.79
N LEU A 203 2.85 -5.38 10.05
CA LEU A 203 1.64 -6.12 10.44
C LEU A 203 1.89 -7.63 10.49
N TYR A 204 2.48 -8.22 9.44
CA TYR A 204 2.85 -9.64 9.44
C TYR A 204 3.73 -10.00 10.64
N LYS A 205 4.68 -9.13 11.00
CA LYS A 205 5.53 -9.34 12.16
C LYS A 205 4.74 -9.25 13.46
N ALA A 206 3.89 -8.24 13.62
CA ALA A 206 3.15 -8.03 14.86
C ALA A 206 2.08 -9.11 15.11
N ILE A 207 1.44 -9.60 14.05
CA ILE A 207 0.28 -10.50 14.15
C ILE A 207 0.70 -11.97 14.07
N LEU A 208 1.58 -12.30 13.13
CA LEU A 208 1.95 -13.68 12.78
C LEU A 208 3.38 -14.04 13.21
N ASP A 209 4.15 -13.09 13.77
CA ASP A 209 5.58 -13.22 14.05
C ASP A 209 6.46 -13.45 12.80
N ILE A 210 5.93 -13.16 11.60
CA ILE A 210 6.62 -13.38 10.34
C ILE A 210 7.37 -12.12 9.91
N SER A 211 8.70 -12.22 9.85
CA SER A 211 9.55 -11.18 9.24
C SER A 211 9.68 -11.41 7.74
N PHE A 212 9.41 -10.37 6.94
CA PHE A 212 9.66 -10.41 5.51
C PHE A 212 11.16 -10.53 5.21
N PRO A 213 11.54 -11.20 4.11
CA PRO A 213 12.91 -11.11 3.59
C PRO A 213 13.19 -9.70 3.05
N ASP A 214 14.42 -9.44 2.60
CA ASP A 214 14.77 -8.13 2.02
C ASP A 214 13.87 -7.82 0.81
N PHE A 215 13.01 -6.81 0.99
CA PHE A 215 12.07 -6.36 -0.03
C PHE A 215 12.54 -5.11 -0.76
N SER A 216 13.77 -4.62 -0.55
CA SER A 216 14.26 -3.37 -1.15
C SER A 216 14.15 -3.33 -2.68
N LYS A 217 14.35 -4.48 -3.34
CA LYS A 217 14.19 -4.59 -4.80
C LYS A 217 12.72 -4.67 -5.22
N VAL A 218 11.90 -5.42 -4.47
CA VAL A 218 10.46 -5.53 -4.73
C VAL A 218 9.77 -4.17 -4.55
N GLN A 219 10.18 -3.40 -3.54
CA GLN A 219 9.71 -2.03 -3.31
C GLN A 219 10.02 -1.12 -4.51
N LYS A 220 11.22 -1.22 -5.09
CA LYS A 220 11.55 -0.49 -6.34
C LYS A 220 10.65 -0.93 -7.49
N ASP A 221 10.37 -2.23 -7.57
CA ASP A 221 9.50 -2.74 -8.62
C ASP A 221 8.05 -2.22 -8.48
N ILE A 222 7.55 -2.06 -7.25
CA ILE A 222 6.25 -1.44 -6.93
C ILE A 222 6.23 0.04 -7.33
N VAL A 223 7.28 0.81 -7.03
CA VAL A 223 7.39 2.22 -7.43
C VAL A 223 7.33 2.35 -8.95
N ASN A 224 8.05 1.50 -9.67
CA ASN A 224 7.98 1.47 -11.14
C ASN A 224 6.57 1.11 -11.64
N ARG A 225 5.82 0.24 -10.96
CA ARG A 225 4.42 -0.07 -11.31
C ARG A 225 3.54 1.18 -11.23
N HIS A 226 3.72 2.03 -10.24
CA HIS A 226 3.00 3.31 -10.16
C HIS A 226 3.26 4.17 -11.41
N ASP A 227 4.53 4.33 -11.82
CA ASP A 227 4.88 5.05 -13.06
C ASP A 227 4.29 4.39 -14.31
N LEU A 228 4.26 3.04 -14.37
CA LEU A 228 3.70 2.31 -15.50
C LEU A 228 2.19 2.49 -15.66
N VAL A 229 1.46 2.52 -14.54
CA VAL A 229 0.01 2.68 -14.51
C VAL A 229 -0.39 4.14 -14.71
N HIS A 230 0.13 5.05 -13.89
CA HIS A 230 -0.37 6.44 -13.81
C HIS A 230 0.36 7.39 -14.76
N ARG A 231 1.58 7.05 -15.19
CA ARG A 231 2.40 7.91 -16.05
C ARG A 231 2.76 7.25 -17.39
N ASN A 232 2.07 6.16 -17.75
CA ASN A 232 2.32 5.36 -18.94
C ASN A 232 3.81 4.96 -19.11
N GLY A 233 4.48 4.73 -17.99
CA GLY A 233 5.90 4.35 -17.91
C GLY A 233 6.86 5.52 -18.05
N LYS A 234 6.42 6.76 -17.76
CA LYS A 234 7.31 7.91 -17.57
C LYS A 234 7.57 8.11 -16.09
N THR A 235 8.82 8.32 -15.70
CA THR A 235 9.19 8.71 -14.34
C THR A 235 8.79 10.16 -14.07
N LYS A 236 8.88 10.61 -12.82
CA LYS A 236 8.71 12.04 -12.43
C LYS A 236 9.59 13.00 -13.24
N LYS A 237 10.75 12.53 -13.73
CA LYS A 237 11.70 13.31 -14.53
C LYS A 237 11.38 13.30 -16.03
N GLY A 238 10.29 12.63 -16.44
CA GLY A 238 9.90 12.47 -17.84
C GLY A 238 10.65 11.37 -18.60
N GLU A 239 11.53 10.62 -17.94
CA GLU A 239 12.28 9.52 -18.54
C GLU A 239 11.41 8.28 -18.70
N HIS A 240 11.58 7.53 -19.79
CA HIS A 240 10.82 6.30 -20.01
C HIS A 240 11.47 5.09 -19.34
N ILE A 241 10.69 4.34 -18.57
CA ILE A 241 11.10 3.02 -18.07
C ILE A 241 11.24 2.07 -19.25
N VAL A 242 12.47 1.61 -19.49
CA VAL A 242 12.77 0.67 -20.57
C VAL A 242 12.36 -0.73 -20.15
N ILE A 243 11.26 -1.22 -20.70
CA ILE A 243 10.77 -2.58 -20.43
C ILE A 243 11.09 -3.51 -21.59
N ASN A 244 11.78 -4.60 -21.27
CA ASN A 244 12.04 -5.71 -22.17
C ASN A 244 11.70 -7.04 -21.49
N GLU A 245 11.74 -8.12 -22.26
CA GLU A 245 11.42 -9.48 -21.78
C GLU A 245 12.25 -9.89 -20.56
N LYS A 246 13.57 -9.66 -20.60
CA LYS A 246 14.47 -10.01 -19.51
C LYS A 246 14.12 -9.26 -18.23
N PHE A 247 13.86 -7.96 -18.33
CA PHE A 247 13.52 -7.14 -17.16
C PHE A 247 12.21 -7.60 -16.51
N VAL A 248 11.16 -7.86 -17.31
CA VAL A 248 9.89 -8.40 -16.78
C VAL A 248 10.09 -9.77 -16.15
N TYR A 249 10.86 -10.65 -16.78
CA TYR A 249 11.14 -11.99 -16.24
C TYR A 249 11.85 -11.91 -14.87
N GLU A 250 12.82 -11.01 -14.74
CA GLU A 250 13.52 -10.80 -13.47
C GLU A 250 12.60 -10.27 -12.37
N VAL A 251 11.63 -9.41 -12.70
CA VAL A 251 10.62 -8.91 -11.74
C VAL A 251 9.72 -10.07 -11.26
N ILE A 252 9.19 -10.85 -12.20
CA ILE A 252 8.39 -12.04 -11.91
C ILE A 252 9.15 -13.00 -10.97
N CYS A 253 10.41 -13.30 -11.28
CA CYS A 253 11.22 -14.18 -10.42
C CYS A 253 11.55 -13.57 -9.05
N ARG A 254 11.74 -12.25 -8.94
CA ARG A 254 11.94 -11.59 -7.64
C ARG A 254 10.69 -11.71 -6.77
N ILE A 255 9.52 -11.46 -7.35
CA ILE A 255 8.23 -11.58 -6.66
C ILE A 255 7.98 -13.01 -6.23
N GLU A 256 8.20 -13.98 -7.12
CA GLU A 256 8.07 -15.40 -6.81
C GLU A 256 8.95 -15.84 -5.63
N ASN A 257 10.23 -15.45 -5.62
CA ASN A 257 11.13 -15.79 -4.52
C ASN A 257 10.66 -15.14 -3.21
N PHE A 258 10.26 -13.87 -3.27
CA PHE A 258 9.75 -13.14 -2.11
C PHE A 258 8.52 -13.81 -1.50
N VAL A 259 7.54 -14.17 -2.33
CA VAL A 259 6.33 -14.88 -1.92
C VAL A 259 6.66 -16.26 -1.36
N ASN A 260 7.51 -17.05 -2.02
CA ASN A 260 7.91 -18.37 -1.55
C ASN A 260 8.51 -18.35 -0.14
N GLU A 261 9.34 -17.36 0.18
CA GLU A 261 9.94 -17.22 1.50
C GLU A 261 8.92 -16.86 2.59
N ILE A 262 7.88 -16.09 2.26
CA ILE A 262 6.77 -15.79 3.17
C ILE A 262 5.89 -17.03 3.36
N ASP A 263 5.56 -17.72 2.26
CA ASP A 263 4.70 -18.90 2.27
C ASP A 263 5.28 -20.04 3.10
N GLN A 264 6.59 -20.28 2.99
CA GLN A 264 7.29 -21.25 3.82
C GLN A 264 7.18 -20.94 5.31
N LYS A 265 7.21 -19.66 5.69
CA LYS A 265 7.05 -19.24 7.09
C LYS A 265 5.60 -19.40 7.55
N LEU A 266 4.63 -19.07 6.71
CA LEU A 266 3.20 -19.27 7.00
C LEU A 266 2.88 -20.75 7.25
N ASN A 267 3.37 -21.64 6.39
CA ASN A 267 3.19 -23.09 6.54
C ASN A 267 3.92 -23.70 7.76
N SER A 268 4.78 -22.91 8.43
CA SER A 268 5.47 -23.32 9.67
C SER A 268 4.82 -22.79 10.95
N LEU A 269 3.73 -22.01 10.83
CA LEU A 269 2.99 -21.53 11.99
C LEU A 269 2.38 -22.71 12.76
N PRO A 270 2.37 -22.65 14.10
CA PRO A 270 1.69 -23.65 14.90
C PRO A 270 0.17 -23.55 14.69
N GLU A 271 -0.50 -24.71 14.66
CA GLU A 271 -1.97 -24.83 14.71
C GLU A 271 -2.57 -24.10 15.92
#